data_AF-A0A9E0MNG7-F1
#
_entry.id   AF-A0A9E0MNG7-F1
#
_cell.length_a   1.000
_cell.length_b   1.000
_cell.length_c   1.000
_cell.angle_alpha   90.00
_cell.angle_beta   90.00
_cell.angle_gamma   90.00
#
_symmetry.space_group_name_H-M   'P 1'
#
loop_
_entity.id
_entity.type
_entity.pdbx_description
1 polymer ?
#
loop_
_entity_poly.entity_id
_entity_poly.type
_entity_poly.pdbx_seq_one_letter_code
_entity_poly.pdbx_strand_id
1 'polypeptide(L)'
;MNPTSDDEITEPTRWRKAGWIAQVQKNEDDDGWAVAMTRIGDSEPALVGPWTMGRDKRNPKPLDASAFATLVKTASEVLLRHEQAARAALHRTLTFTTDAGARVRADLDVALDDDDPHAILAVIDLASDEALRRGRVSQGFKLTASTIQRFLRTGEG
;
A
#
# COMPACT_ATOMS: atom_id res chain seq x y z
N MET A 1 -20.38 -10.25 22.44
CA MET A 1 -21.26 -10.63 21.32
C MET A 1 -20.41 -11.28 20.24
N ASN A 2 -20.65 -12.55 19.92
CA ASN A 2 -20.03 -13.26 18.79
C ASN A 2 -20.85 -12.94 17.52
N PRO A 3 -20.30 -12.40 16.43
CA PRO A 3 -21.06 -12.29 15.20
C PRO A 3 -21.12 -13.67 14.50
N THR A 4 -22.25 -14.34 14.70
CA THR A 4 -23.09 -15.02 13.70
C THR A 4 -22.42 -15.73 12.52
N SER A 5 -22.51 -17.05 12.55
CA SER A 5 -22.29 -18.04 11.47
C SER A 5 -23.28 -17.95 10.30
N ASP A 6 -23.63 -16.75 9.82
CA ASP A 6 -24.51 -16.59 8.66
C ASP A 6 -23.64 -16.30 7.42
N ASP A 7 -23.65 -17.21 6.46
CA ASP A 7 -23.04 -17.13 5.12
C ASP A 7 -21.58 -17.62 4.94
N GLU A 8 -21.19 -18.73 5.60
CA GLU A 8 -20.01 -19.49 5.15
C GLU A 8 -20.33 -20.25 3.85
N ILE A 9 -19.61 -19.95 2.77
CA ILE A 9 -19.74 -20.63 1.46
C ILE A 9 -18.43 -21.39 1.19
N THR A 10 -18.52 -22.64 0.76
CA THR A 10 -17.35 -23.47 0.38
C THR A 10 -17.65 -24.28 -0.88
N GLU A 11 -17.97 -23.58 -1.96
CA GLU A 11 -18.21 -24.16 -3.28
C GLU A 11 -16.89 -24.38 -4.03
N PRO A 12 -16.85 -25.27 -5.05
CA PRO A 12 -15.63 -25.53 -5.81
C PRO A 12 -14.93 -24.29 -6.39
N THR A 13 -15.68 -23.24 -6.74
CA THR A 13 -15.14 -22.02 -7.35
C THR A 13 -15.39 -20.77 -6.51
N ARG A 14 -16.05 -20.90 -5.35
CA ARG A 14 -16.39 -19.75 -4.51
C ARG A 14 -16.34 -20.11 -3.03
N TRP A 15 -15.48 -19.44 -2.29
CA TRP A 15 -15.44 -19.56 -0.83
C TRP A 15 -15.74 -18.20 -0.19
N ARG A 16 -16.57 -18.17 0.83
CA ARG A 16 -16.82 -17.02 1.70
C ARG A 16 -16.59 -17.46 3.13
N LYS A 17 -15.48 -17.03 3.75
CA LYS A 17 -15.10 -17.47 5.08
C LYS A 17 -14.07 -16.51 5.69
N ALA A 18 -14.08 -16.38 7.01
CA ALA A 18 -13.07 -15.64 7.77
C ALA A 18 -12.83 -14.18 7.28
N GLY A 19 -13.90 -13.49 6.86
CA GLY A 19 -13.79 -12.10 6.37
C GLY A 19 -13.35 -11.96 4.92
N TRP A 20 -13.24 -13.06 4.16
CA TRP A 20 -12.77 -13.08 2.78
C TRP A 20 -13.72 -13.82 1.86
N ILE A 21 -13.73 -13.39 0.60
CA ILE A 21 -14.40 -14.03 -0.53
C ILE A 21 -13.32 -14.41 -1.54
N ALA A 22 -13.18 -15.69 -1.83
CA ALA A 22 -12.41 -16.20 -2.97
C ALA A 22 -13.37 -16.55 -4.09
N GLN A 23 -13.11 -16.06 -5.30
CA GLN A 23 -13.91 -16.38 -6.48
C GLN A 23 -13.00 -16.76 -7.63
N VAL A 24 -13.20 -17.96 -8.18
CA VAL A 24 -12.52 -18.42 -9.38
C VAL A 24 -13.34 -18.03 -10.59
N GLN A 25 -12.72 -17.30 -11.50
CA GLN A 25 -13.34 -16.74 -12.70
C GLN A 25 -12.45 -17.00 -13.92
N LYS A 26 -13.02 -16.87 -15.12
CA LYS A 26 -12.21 -16.94 -16.34
C LYS A 26 -11.27 -15.74 -16.37
N ASN A 27 -10.01 -15.95 -16.72
CA ASN A 27 -9.07 -14.86 -16.93
C ASN A 27 -9.40 -14.17 -18.27
N GLU A 28 -9.50 -12.85 -18.27
CA GLU A 28 -9.78 -12.08 -19.49
C GLU A 28 -8.51 -11.85 -20.32
N ASP A 29 -7.34 -11.90 -19.69
CA ASP A 29 -6.05 -11.60 -20.31
C ASP A 29 -5.29 -12.86 -20.81
N ASP A 30 -5.75 -14.07 -20.49
CA ASP A 30 -5.08 -15.34 -20.84
C ASP A 30 -6.07 -16.51 -20.99
N ASP A 31 -5.67 -17.58 -21.69
CA ASP A 31 -6.42 -18.84 -21.83
C ASP A 31 -6.35 -19.67 -20.52
N GLY A 32 -6.94 -19.14 -19.45
CA GLY A 32 -6.89 -19.74 -18.13
C GLY A 32 -7.95 -19.24 -17.16
N TRP A 33 -7.76 -19.61 -15.89
CA TRP A 33 -8.59 -19.17 -14.78
C TRP A 33 -7.81 -18.19 -13.93
N ALA A 34 -8.52 -17.31 -13.24
CA ALA A 34 -7.99 -16.42 -12.23
C ALA A 34 -8.77 -16.61 -10.94
N VAL A 35 -8.14 -16.33 -9.81
CA VAL A 35 -8.80 -16.23 -8.52
C VAL A 35 -8.74 -14.79 -8.05
N ALA A 36 -9.91 -14.26 -7.73
CA ALA A 36 -10.09 -12.96 -7.10
C ALA A 36 -10.31 -13.15 -5.59
N MET A 37 -9.56 -12.41 -4.79
CA MET A 37 -9.65 -12.37 -3.34
C MET A 37 -10.15 -11.00 -2.90
N THR A 38 -11.36 -10.96 -2.36
CA THR A 38 -12.03 -9.74 -1.91
C THR A 38 -12.28 -9.82 -0.41
N ARG A 39 -11.93 -8.78 0.34
CA ARG A 39 -12.31 -8.69 1.75
C ARG A 39 -13.80 -8.37 1.84
N ILE A 40 -14.53 -9.03 2.75
CA ILE A 40 -15.96 -8.79 2.92
C ILE A 40 -16.17 -7.32 3.32
N GLY A 41 -16.94 -6.60 2.49
CA GLY A 41 -17.20 -5.16 2.65
C GLY A 41 -16.48 -4.28 1.64
N ASP A 42 -15.42 -4.77 1.00
CA ASP A 42 -14.69 -4.03 -0.03
C ASP A 42 -15.42 -4.18 -1.38
N SER A 43 -15.44 -3.11 -2.18
CA SER A 43 -16.04 -3.11 -3.53
C SER A 43 -15.15 -3.77 -4.57
N GLU A 44 -13.84 -3.85 -4.32
CA GLU A 44 -12.83 -4.35 -5.26
C GLU A 44 -11.99 -5.47 -4.63
N PRO A 45 -11.49 -6.43 -5.43
CA PRO A 45 -10.60 -7.46 -4.94
C PRO A 45 -9.24 -6.88 -4.52
N ALA A 46 -8.74 -7.32 -3.37
CA ALA A 46 -7.40 -7.00 -2.91
C ALA A 46 -6.30 -7.68 -3.74
N LEU A 47 -6.61 -8.83 -4.33
CA LEU A 47 -5.69 -9.62 -5.13
C LEU A 47 -6.45 -10.35 -6.24
N VAL A 48 -5.97 -10.23 -7.47
CA VAL A 48 -6.38 -11.09 -8.60
C VAL A 48 -5.13 -11.76 -9.12
N GLY A 49 -5.15 -13.09 -9.24
CA GLY A 49 -3.98 -13.84 -9.68
C GLY A 49 -4.37 -15.07 -10.51
N PRO A 50 -3.43 -15.62 -11.28
CA PRO A 50 -3.68 -16.81 -12.08
C PRO A 50 -4.09 -17.99 -11.18
N TRP A 51 -5.06 -18.76 -11.65
CA TRP A 51 -5.56 -19.95 -10.98
C TRP A 51 -5.36 -21.19 -11.84
N THR A 52 -4.96 -22.29 -11.20
CA THR A 52 -4.59 -23.50 -11.91
C THR A 52 -5.81 -24.19 -12.51
N MET A 53 -5.72 -24.58 -13.78
CA MET A 53 -6.65 -25.51 -14.40
C MET A 53 -6.61 -26.87 -13.68
N GLY A 54 -7.78 -27.45 -13.46
CA GLY A 54 -7.95 -28.78 -12.93
C GLY A 54 -7.41 -29.85 -13.87
N ARG A 55 -7.49 -31.11 -13.42
CA ARG A 55 -6.93 -32.26 -14.14
C ARG A 55 -7.50 -32.44 -15.56
N ASP A 56 -8.71 -31.97 -15.80
CA ASP A 56 -9.38 -32.01 -17.10
C ASP A 56 -8.88 -30.94 -18.09
N LYS A 57 -7.94 -30.09 -17.68
CA LYS A 57 -7.33 -29.00 -18.48
C LYS A 57 -8.36 -28.04 -19.07
N ARG A 58 -9.55 -27.96 -18.49
CA ARG A 58 -10.65 -27.10 -18.97
C ARG A 58 -11.29 -26.36 -17.81
N ASN A 59 -11.65 -27.07 -16.75
CA ASN A 59 -12.28 -26.48 -15.58
C ASN A 59 -11.21 -26.07 -14.56
N PRO A 60 -11.49 -25.10 -13.68
CA PRO A 60 -10.52 -24.71 -12.67
C PRO A 60 -10.35 -25.83 -11.64
N LYS A 61 -9.17 -25.90 -11.02
CA LYS A 61 -8.99 -26.74 -9.82
C LYS A 61 -9.97 -26.24 -8.74
N PRO A 62 -10.73 -27.12 -8.08
CA PRO A 62 -11.59 -26.72 -6.96
C PRO A 62 -10.77 -26.05 -5.86
N LEU A 63 -11.35 -25.02 -5.24
CA LEU A 63 -10.83 -24.43 -4.02
C LEU A 63 -10.86 -25.47 -2.90
N ASP A 64 -9.74 -25.57 -2.20
CA ASP A 64 -9.57 -26.37 -1.00
C ASP A 64 -9.10 -25.48 0.17
N ALA A 65 -9.18 -26.00 1.40
CA ALA A 65 -8.88 -25.21 2.59
C ALA A 65 -7.43 -24.70 2.63
N SER A 66 -6.47 -25.45 2.07
CA SER A 66 -5.05 -25.08 2.05
C SER A 66 -4.79 -23.94 1.05
N ALA A 67 -5.36 -24.08 -0.14
CA ALA A 67 -5.39 -23.05 -1.17
C ALA A 67 -6.01 -21.76 -0.62
N PHE A 68 -7.19 -21.85 -0.02
CA PHE A 68 -7.90 -20.69 0.53
C PHE A 68 -7.09 -20.00 1.62
N ALA A 69 -6.51 -20.72 2.57
CA ALA A 69 -5.68 -20.14 3.62
C ALA A 69 -4.45 -19.39 3.07
N THR A 70 -3.82 -19.94 2.02
CA THR A 70 -2.70 -19.28 1.34
C THR A 70 -3.15 -17.98 0.67
N LEU A 71 -4.26 -18.01 -0.06
CA LEU A 71 -4.83 -16.84 -0.72
C LEU A 71 -5.19 -15.74 0.28
N VAL A 72 -5.82 -16.09 1.41
CA VAL A 72 -6.14 -15.15 2.49
C VAL A 72 -4.87 -14.47 3.01
N LYS A 73 -3.79 -15.23 3.25
CA LYS A 73 -2.51 -14.68 3.69
C LYS A 73 -1.95 -13.70 2.65
N THR A 74 -1.87 -14.10 1.39
CA THR A 74 -1.32 -13.26 0.32
C THR A 74 -2.14 -11.99 0.11
N ALA A 75 -3.47 -12.08 0.06
CA ALA A 75 -4.34 -10.92 -0.09
C ALA A 75 -4.24 -9.95 1.11
N SER A 76 -4.11 -10.48 2.33
CA SER A 76 -3.88 -9.66 3.54
C SER A 76 -2.54 -8.92 3.47
N GLU A 77 -1.47 -9.58 3.00
CA GLU A 77 -0.16 -8.96 2.80
C GLU A 77 -0.20 -7.88 1.71
N VAL A 78 -0.97 -8.08 0.64
CA VAL A 78 -1.18 -7.08 -0.41
C VAL A 78 -1.84 -5.83 0.19
N LEU A 79 -2.98 -5.97 0.88
CA LEU A 79 -3.64 -4.83 1.53
C LEU A 79 -2.71 -4.08 2.49
N LEU A 80 -1.97 -4.82 3.32
CA LEU A 80 -1.00 -4.22 4.25
C LEU A 80 0.10 -3.46 3.48
N ARG A 81 0.62 -4.01 2.38
CA ARG A 81 1.62 -3.35 1.54
C ARG A 81 1.06 -2.11 0.87
N HIS A 82 -0.18 -2.13 0.38
CA HIS A 82 -0.83 -0.96 -0.22
C HIS A 82 -1.00 0.15 0.83
N GLU A 83 -1.43 -0.18 2.04
CA GLU A 83 -1.55 0.78 3.14
C GLU A 83 -0.17 1.35 3.54
N GLN A 84 0.86 0.52 3.60
CA GLN A 84 2.23 0.96 3.88
C GLN A 84 2.78 1.85 2.75
N ALA A 85 2.52 1.51 1.49
CA ALA A 85 2.93 2.32 0.34
C ALA A 85 2.22 3.68 0.34
N ALA A 86 0.93 3.72 0.67
CA ALA A 86 0.18 4.96 0.83
C ALA A 86 0.76 5.82 1.97
N ARG A 87 1.05 5.23 3.13
CA ARG A 87 1.72 5.93 4.24
C ARG A 87 3.11 6.45 3.87
N ALA A 88 3.92 5.65 3.18
CA ALA A 88 5.25 6.07 2.73
C ALA A 88 5.21 7.15 1.65
N ALA A 89 4.13 7.22 0.85
CA ALA A 89 3.92 8.33 -0.07
C ALA A 89 3.64 9.66 0.68
N LEU A 90 2.98 9.58 1.83
CA LEU A 90 2.68 10.73 2.68
C LEU A 90 3.88 11.17 3.52
N HIS A 91 4.72 10.23 3.95
CA HIS A 91 5.89 10.50 4.81
C HIS A 91 7.17 10.10 4.08
N ARG A 92 7.93 11.08 3.59
CA ARG A 92 9.17 10.85 2.85
C ARG A 92 10.35 11.45 3.62
N THR A 93 11.44 10.70 3.74
CA THR A 93 12.67 11.14 4.42
C THR A 93 13.86 11.09 3.46
N LEU A 94 14.73 12.10 3.52
CA LEU A 94 16.02 12.13 2.82
C LEU A 94 17.14 12.54 3.78
N THR A 95 18.18 11.73 3.85
CA THR A 95 19.41 12.08 4.57
C THR A 95 20.53 12.41 3.58
N PHE A 96 21.17 13.56 3.75
CA PHE A 96 22.28 13.98 2.89
C PHE A 96 23.26 14.92 3.62
N THR A 97 24.43 15.14 3.03
CA THR A 97 25.40 16.14 3.51
C THR A 97 25.16 17.45 2.76
N THR A 98 24.98 18.55 3.50
CA THR A 98 24.82 19.90 2.96
C THR A 98 26.14 20.43 2.37
N ASP A 99 26.07 21.50 1.57
CA ASP A 99 27.26 22.18 1.04
C ASP A 99 28.18 22.74 2.14
N ALA A 100 27.63 23.00 3.32
CA ALA A 100 28.39 23.42 4.51
C ALA A 100 29.05 22.25 5.26
N GLY A 101 28.89 21.01 4.80
CA GLY A 101 29.46 19.81 5.40
C GLY A 101 28.63 19.18 6.52
N ALA A 102 27.52 19.80 6.94
CA ALA A 102 26.63 19.25 7.95
C ALA A 102 25.77 18.10 7.38
N ARG A 103 25.61 17.01 8.13
CA ARG A 103 24.69 15.91 7.79
C ARG A 103 23.31 16.22 8.33
N VAL A 104 22.32 16.21 7.45
CA VAL A 104 20.93 16.55 7.80
C VAL A 104 19.97 15.46 7.37
N ARG A 105 18.87 15.31 8.12
CA ARG A 105 17.68 14.55 7.75
C ARG A 105 16.58 15.53 7.38
N ALA A 106 15.96 15.34 6.22
CA ALA A 106 14.80 16.09 5.80
C ALA A 106 13.58 15.18 5.78
N ASP A 107 12.58 15.51 6.58
CA ASP A 107 11.32 14.79 6.71
C ASP A 107 10.21 15.63 6.04
N LEU A 108 9.48 15.01 5.11
CA LEU A 108 8.41 15.63 4.35
C LEU A 108 7.10 14.89 4.62
N ASP A 109 6.16 15.59 5.22
CA ASP A 109 4.86 15.08 5.62
C ASP A 109 3.77 15.74 4.79
N VAL A 110 3.16 14.99 3.88
CA VAL A 110 2.07 15.45 3.01
C VAL A 110 0.76 15.44 3.79
N ALA A 111 0.03 16.56 3.75
CA ALA A 111 -1.30 16.66 4.33
C ALA A 111 -2.28 15.77 3.56
N LEU A 112 -3.16 15.08 4.30
CA LEU A 112 -4.24 14.24 3.78
C LEU A 112 -5.48 15.03 3.33
N ASP A 113 -5.43 16.35 3.46
CA ASP A 113 -6.56 17.23 3.17
C ASP A 113 -6.55 17.64 1.69
N ASP A 114 -7.67 17.39 1.01
CA ASP A 114 -7.88 17.73 -0.41
C ASP A 114 -8.29 19.22 -0.59
N ASP A 115 -8.81 19.88 0.45
CA ASP A 115 -9.27 21.29 0.37
C ASP A 115 -8.10 22.28 0.46
N ASP A 116 -6.99 21.90 1.12
CA ASP A 116 -5.79 22.73 1.26
C ASP A 116 -4.52 21.91 1.05
N PRO A 117 -4.23 21.45 -0.18
CA PRO A 117 -3.15 20.51 -0.47
C PRO A 117 -1.77 21.12 -0.17
N HIS A 118 -1.09 20.59 0.85
CA HIS A 118 0.25 21.02 1.24
C HIS A 118 1.08 19.89 1.85
N ALA A 119 2.36 20.18 2.09
CA ALA A 119 3.22 19.34 2.89
C ALA A 119 4.00 20.18 3.92
N ILE A 120 4.45 19.55 4.98
CA ILE A 120 5.36 20.13 5.97
C ILE A 120 6.73 19.53 5.74
N LEU A 121 7.73 20.38 5.51
CA LEU A 121 9.12 20.00 5.42
C LEU A 121 9.84 20.40 6.72
N ALA A 122 10.46 19.44 7.38
CA ALA A 122 11.35 19.65 8.52
C ALA A 122 12.76 19.18 8.14
N VAL A 123 13.76 20.02 8.40
CA VAL A 123 15.17 19.69 8.20
C VAL A 123 15.85 19.69 9.55
N ILE A 124 16.47 18.58 9.92
CA ILE A 124 17.04 18.30 11.22
C ILE A 124 18.53 18.04 11.04
N ASP A 125 19.36 18.67 11.86
CA ASP A 125 20.79 18.36 11.93
C ASP A 125 21.00 17.04 12.67
N LEU A 126 21.75 16.10 12.07
CA LEU A 126 21.94 14.77 12.67
C LEU A 126 23.00 14.73 13.78
N ALA A 127 23.83 15.77 13.92
CA ALA A 127 24.82 15.83 15.00
C ALA A 127 24.21 16.37 16.28
N SER A 128 23.31 17.37 16.20
CA SER A 128 22.62 17.95 17.35
C SER A 128 21.19 17.46 17.58
N ASP A 129 20.57 16.80 16.60
CA ASP A 129 19.14 16.47 16.55
C ASP A 129 18.21 17.69 16.61
N GLU A 130 18.73 18.89 16.30
CA GLU A 130 17.97 20.13 16.30
C GLU A 130 17.34 20.42 14.92
N ALA A 131 16.13 20.97 14.92
CA ALA A 131 15.48 21.42 13.70
C ALA A 131 16.15 22.69 13.15
N LEU A 132 16.84 22.58 12.02
CA LEU A 132 17.44 23.69 11.30
C LEU A 132 16.38 24.60 10.66
N ARG A 133 15.31 23.99 10.12
CA ARG A 133 14.17 24.71 9.56
C ARG A 133 12.95 23.81 9.46
N ARG A 134 11.77 24.37 9.71
CA ARG A 134 10.48 23.74 9.44
C ARG A 134 9.57 24.72 8.73
N GLY A 135 8.78 24.26 7.77
CA GLY A 135 7.88 25.13 7.01
C GLY A 135 6.94 24.37 6.10
N ARG A 136 5.93 25.09 5.63
CA ARG A 136 4.95 24.58 4.66
C ARG A 136 5.52 24.70 3.25
N VAL A 137 5.37 23.65 2.47
CA VAL A 137 5.78 23.55 1.06
C VAL A 137 4.63 23.00 0.23
N SER A 138 4.73 23.09 -1.10
CA SER A 138 3.77 22.45 -2.01
C SER A 138 3.62 20.95 -1.72
N GLN A 139 2.40 20.41 -1.85
CA GLN A 139 2.14 18.96 -1.75
C GLN A 139 3.03 18.14 -2.71
N GLY A 140 3.31 18.70 -3.89
CA GLY A 140 4.18 18.11 -4.92
C GLY A 140 5.68 18.36 -4.73
N PHE A 141 6.11 18.83 -3.55
CA PHE A 141 7.51 19.15 -3.29
C PHE A 141 8.41 17.94 -3.60
N LYS A 142 9.41 18.17 -4.45
CA LYS A 142 10.40 17.16 -4.81
C LYS A 142 11.47 17.11 -3.72
N LEU A 143 11.51 16.05 -2.94
CA LEU A 143 12.50 15.86 -1.88
C LEU A 143 13.86 15.46 -2.47
N THR A 144 14.74 16.44 -2.71
CA THR A 144 16.12 16.22 -3.19
C THR A 144 17.08 17.13 -2.42
N ALA A 145 18.38 16.80 -2.41
CA ALA A 145 19.38 17.61 -1.71
C ALA A 145 19.33 19.09 -2.17
N SER A 146 19.20 19.34 -3.47
CA SER A 146 19.16 20.70 -4.03
C SER A 146 17.93 21.50 -3.60
N THR A 147 16.74 20.89 -3.56
CA THR A 147 15.52 21.60 -3.13
C THR A 147 15.52 21.86 -1.62
N ILE A 148 16.06 20.92 -0.82
CA ILE A 148 16.18 21.10 0.63
C ILE A 148 17.20 22.19 0.97
N GLN A 149 18.33 22.24 0.27
CA GLN A 149 19.30 23.33 0.45
C GLN A 149 18.72 24.70 0.07
N ARG A 150 17.93 24.77 -1.01
CA ARG A 150 17.19 25.98 -1.36
C ARG A 150 16.22 26.37 -0.24
N PHE A 151 15.46 25.41 0.29
CA PHE A 151 14.53 25.65 1.39
C PHE A 151 15.24 26.16 2.65
N LEU A 152 16.38 25.58 3.02
CA LEU A 152 17.20 26.06 4.15
C LEU A 152 17.60 27.54 4.00
N ARG A 153 17.99 27.95 2.78
CA ARG A 153 18.46 29.30 2.46
C ARG A 153 17.33 30.32 2.35
N THR A 154 16.22 29.97 1.71
CA THR A 154 15.17 30.91 1.29
C THR A 154 13.89 30.80 2.11
N GLY A 155 13.65 29.66 2.74
CA GLY A 155 12.37 29.33 3.37
C GLY A 155 11.25 28.96 2.38
N GLU A 156 11.52 28.99 1.07
CA GLU A 156 10.54 28.70 0.03
C GLU A 156 10.67 27.26 -0.47
N GLY A 157 9.53 26.61 -0.74
CA GLY A 157 9.45 25.27 -1.31
C GLY A 157 8.19 25.04 -2.13
#